data_AF-A0AAN9BWW0-F1
#
_entry.id   AF-A0AAN9BWW0-F1
#
_cell.length_a   1.000
_cell.length_b   1.000
_cell.length_c   1.000
_cell.angle_alpha   90.00
_cell.angle_beta   90.00
_cell.angle_gamma   90.00
#
_symmetry.space_group_name_H-M   'P 1'
#
loop_
_entity.id
_entity.type
_entity.pdbx_description
1 polymer ?
#
loop_
_entity_poly.entity_id
_entity_poly.type
_entity_poly.pdbx_seq_one_letter_code
_entity_poly.pdbx_strand_id
1 'polypeptide(L)'
;MPPRRHLNLVDRGRALAWVQEGIRLREIAARLGCSHSVIVRLRQRFLATGSVEARPRSGRPRSTTQRQDRYITRQALRTRTTTASTIRRRLRVATNTYINEQTVRILPS
;
A
#
# COMPACT_ATOMS: atom_id res chain seq x y z
N MET A 1 5.54 10.37 -25.15
CA MET A 1 5.11 10.99 -23.86
C MET A 1 6.34 11.23 -22.99
N PRO A 2 6.49 12.40 -22.36
CA PRO A 2 7.58 12.64 -21.43
C PRO A 2 7.44 11.75 -20.18
N PRO A 3 8.55 11.34 -19.55
CA PRO A 3 8.54 10.44 -18.39
C PRO A 3 7.81 11.08 -17.20
N ARG A 4 7.07 10.26 -16.45
CA ARG A 4 6.35 10.69 -15.23
C ARG A 4 7.35 11.01 -14.13
N ARG A 5 7.82 12.25 -14.07
CA ARG A 5 8.70 12.72 -12.99
C ARG A 5 7.91 12.87 -11.70
N HIS A 6 8.28 12.12 -10.67
CA HIS A 6 7.72 12.26 -9.34
C HIS A 6 8.38 13.45 -8.63
N LEU A 7 7.59 14.40 -8.16
CA LEU A 7 8.09 15.54 -7.37
C LEU A 7 8.72 15.00 -6.08
N ASN A 8 10.01 15.27 -5.87
CA ASN A 8 10.75 14.81 -4.69
C ASN A 8 10.26 15.54 -3.42
N LEU A 9 10.70 15.11 -2.24
CA LEU A 9 10.22 15.67 -0.97
C LEU A 9 10.58 17.15 -0.81
N VAL A 10 11.77 17.54 -1.26
CA VAL A 10 12.29 18.92 -1.17
C VAL A 10 11.45 19.87 -2.02
N ASP A 11 11.20 19.51 -3.28
CA ASP A 11 10.40 20.29 -4.22
C ASP A 11 8.95 20.41 -3.75
N ARG A 12 8.41 19.39 -3.07
CA ARG A 12 7.08 19.50 -2.44
C ARG A 12 7.07 20.50 -1.29
N GLY A 13 8.10 20.48 -0.44
CA GLY A 13 8.24 21.44 0.65
C GLY A 13 8.31 22.88 0.13
N ARG A 14 9.15 23.12 -0.88
CA ARG A 14 9.25 24.42 -1.56
C ARG A 14 7.92 24.85 -2.20
N ALA A 15 7.26 23.92 -2.90
CA ALA A 15 5.96 24.20 -3.51
C ALA A 15 4.93 24.62 -2.45
N LEU A 16 4.90 23.97 -1.30
CA LEU A 16 3.95 24.31 -0.22
C LEU A 16 4.28 25.63 0.46
N ALA A 17 5.56 25.98 0.63
CA ALA A 17 5.97 27.30 1.11
C ALA A 17 5.44 28.41 0.18
N TRP A 18 5.65 28.27 -1.14
CA TRP A 18 5.10 29.22 -2.12
C TRP A 18 3.57 29.26 -2.16
N VAL A 19 2.90 28.13 -1.90
CA VAL A 19 1.43 28.10 -1.73
C VAL A 19 1.01 28.92 -0.51
N GLN A 20 1.75 28.85 0.60
CA GLN A 20 1.46 29.62 1.81
C GLN A 20 1.75 31.13 1.61
N GLU A 21 2.76 31.47 0.82
CA GLU A 21 3.05 32.84 0.39
C GLU A 21 2.03 33.41 -0.63
N GLY A 22 1.07 32.59 -1.09
CA GLY A 22 0.01 33.03 -2.01
C GLY A 22 0.41 33.06 -3.49
N ILE A 23 1.54 32.44 -3.87
CA ILE A 23 1.97 32.36 -5.27
C ILE A 23 0.98 31.49 -6.07
N ARG A 24 0.71 31.91 -7.31
CA ARG A 24 -0.23 31.21 -8.20
C ARG A 24 0.26 29.79 -8.51
N LEU A 25 -0.63 28.80 -8.39
CA LEU A 25 -0.27 27.38 -8.59
C LEU A 25 0.33 27.07 -9.97
N ARG A 26 -0.10 27.79 -11.02
CA ARG A 26 0.44 27.65 -12.39
C ARG A 26 1.90 28.11 -12.47
N GLU A 27 2.24 29.17 -11.75
CA GLU A 27 3.59 29.69 -11.70
C GLU A 27 4.51 28.74 -10.93
N ILE A 28 4.04 28.21 -9.78
CA ILE A 28 4.76 27.17 -9.03
C ILE A 28 5.04 25.94 -9.91
N ALA A 29 4.04 25.51 -10.69
CA ALA A 29 4.17 24.37 -11.59
C ALA A 29 5.22 24.63 -12.68
N ALA A 30 5.24 25.83 -13.27
CA ALA A 30 6.23 26.24 -14.26
C ALA A 30 7.65 26.29 -13.67
N ARG A 31 7.82 26.91 -12.49
CA ARG A 31 9.11 26.99 -11.77
C ARG A 31 9.70 25.60 -11.46
N LEU A 32 8.85 24.63 -11.14
CA LEU A 32 9.26 23.25 -10.82
C LEU A 32 9.26 22.31 -12.03
N GLY A 33 8.93 22.79 -13.23
CA GLY A 33 8.88 21.97 -14.44
C GLY A 33 7.91 20.79 -14.34
N CYS A 34 6.76 20.96 -13.68
CA CYS A 34 5.77 19.92 -13.49
C CYS A 34 4.37 20.37 -13.95
N SER A 35 3.44 19.43 -14.11
CA SER A 35 2.07 19.79 -14.50
C SER A 35 1.33 20.51 -13.36
N HIS A 36 0.49 21.49 -13.70
CA HIS A 36 -0.37 22.20 -12.74
C HIS A 36 -1.16 21.25 -11.80
N SER A 37 -1.67 20.13 -12.33
CA SER A 37 -2.40 19.12 -11.56
C SER A 37 -1.59 18.48 -10.43
N VAL A 38 -0.25 18.42 -10.55
CA VAL A 38 0.63 17.92 -9.47
C VAL A 38 0.58 18.87 -8.28
N ILE A 39 0.67 20.17 -8.52
CA ILE A 39 0.64 21.20 -7.45
C ILE A 39 -0.75 21.28 -6.82
N VAL A 40 -1.83 21.21 -7.61
CA VAL A 40 -3.20 21.17 -7.09
C VAL A 40 -3.39 19.97 -6.14
N ARG A 41 -3.00 18.77 -6.58
CA ARG A 41 -3.09 17.55 -5.75
C ARG A 41 -2.21 17.62 -4.51
N LEU A 42 -1.03 18.23 -4.61
CA LEU A 42 -0.12 18.43 -3.49
C LEU A 42 -0.75 19.33 -2.42
N ARG A 43 -1.28 20.51 -2.81
CA ARG A 43 -1.98 21.43 -1.92
C ARG A 43 -3.18 20.75 -1.24
N GLN A 44 -4.04 20.08 -2.01
CA GLN A 44 -5.21 19.38 -1.47
C GLN A 44 -4.81 18.30 -0.45
N ARG A 45 -3.77 17.52 -0.76
CA ARG A 45 -3.27 16.49 0.17
C ARG A 45 -2.73 17.13 1.45
N PHE A 46 -1.96 18.20 1.33
CA PHE A 46 -1.41 18.90 2.49
C PHE A 46 -2.53 19.45 3.37
N LEU A 47 -3.55 20.09 2.80
CA LEU A 47 -4.71 20.56 3.56
C LEU A 47 -5.47 19.41 4.25
N ALA A 48 -5.53 18.23 3.64
CA ALA A 48 -6.22 17.08 4.20
C ALA A 48 -5.42 16.28 5.25
N THR A 49 -4.10 16.42 5.31
CA THR A 49 -3.24 15.56 6.15
C THR A 49 -2.20 16.29 6.99
N GLY A 50 -1.92 17.56 6.71
CA GLY A 50 -0.83 18.32 7.30
C GLY A 50 0.57 17.83 6.94
N SER A 51 0.71 16.81 6.10
CA SER A 51 2.00 16.18 5.79
C SER A 51 2.40 16.34 4.33
N VAL A 52 3.71 16.57 4.13
CA VAL A 52 4.37 16.62 2.82
C VAL A 52 4.77 15.21 2.34
N GLU A 53 4.83 14.27 3.28
CA GLU A 53 5.27 12.91 3.01
C GLU A 53 4.27 12.12 2.17
N ALA A 54 4.78 11.09 1.50
CA ALA A 54 3.89 10.11 0.90
C ALA A 54 3.17 9.33 2.00
N ARG A 55 1.87 9.13 1.86
CA ARG A 55 1.17 8.18 2.71
C ARG A 55 1.83 6.80 2.58
N PRO A 56 2.00 6.05 3.68
CA PRO A 56 2.37 4.65 3.57
C PRO A 56 1.36 3.97 2.64
N ARG A 57 1.86 3.21 1.68
CA ARG A 57 0.99 2.44 0.80
C ARG A 57 0.33 1.37 1.66
N SER A 58 -1.00 1.34 1.70
CA SER A 58 -1.71 0.18 2.19
C SER A 58 -1.35 -0.96 1.23
N GLY A 59 -0.56 -1.92 1.71
CA GLY A 59 -0.25 -3.13 0.96
C GLY A 59 -1.53 -3.89 0.62
N ARG A 60 -1.38 -5.01 -0.09
CA ARG A 60 -2.53 -5.88 -0.38
C ARG A 60 -3.17 -6.37 0.94
N PRO A 61 -4.50 -6.24 1.12
CA PRO A 61 -5.19 -6.80 2.28
C PRO A 61 -4.89 -8.30 2.42
N ARG A 62 -4.72 -8.76 3.66
CA ARG A 62 -4.46 -10.19 3.92
C ARG A 62 -5.71 -11.01 3.61
N SER A 63 -5.53 -12.13 2.92
CA SER A 63 -6.61 -13.10 2.65
C SER A 63 -6.90 -14.02 3.83
N THR A 64 -6.01 -14.03 4.84
CA THR A 64 -6.13 -14.87 6.04
C THR A 64 -6.21 -14.02 7.30
N THR A 65 -6.91 -14.54 8.31
CA THR A 65 -6.93 -14.01 9.67
C THR A 65 -5.81 -14.64 10.51
N GLN A 66 -5.43 -14.00 11.61
CA GLN A 66 -4.40 -14.54 12.51
C GLN A 66 -4.79 -15.89 13.12
N ARG A 67 -6.10 -16.19 13.27
CA ARG A 67 -6.57 -17.50 13.73
C ARG A 67 -6.37 -18.58 12.67
N GLN A 68 -6.59 -18.24 11.40
CA GLN A 68 -6.36 -19.14 10.26
C GLN A 68 -4.86 -19.43 10.09
N ASP A 69 -4.01 -18.40 10.19
CA ASP A 69 -2.55 -18.57 10.13
C ASP A 69 -2.07 -19.55 11.22
N ARG A 70 -2.48 -19.33 12.48
CA ARG A 70 -2.15 -20.24 13.60
C ARG A 70 -2.67 -21.66 13.41
N TYR A 71 -3.76 -21.85 12.68
CA TYR A 71 -4.26 -23.18 12.35
C TYR A 71 -3.36 -23.84 11.29
N ILE A 72 -3.04 -23.11 10.21
CA ILE A 72 -2.19 -23.58 9.12
C ILE A 72 -0.82 -23.99 9.64
N THR A 73 -0.14 -23.11 10.39
CA THR A 73 1.18 -23.38 10.99
C THR A 73 1.15 -24.62 11.88
N ARG A 74 0.13 -24.76 12.76
CA ARG A 74 0.01 -25.94 13.63
C ARG A 74 -0.21 -27.25 12.85
N GLN A 75 -0.98 -27.23 11.77
CA GLN A 75 -1.19 -28.41 10.93
C GLN A 75 0.08 -28.79 10.15
N ALA A 76 0.81 -27.80 9.65
CA ALA A 76 2.09 -28.01 8.96
C ALA A 76 3.15 -28.60 9.92
N LEU A 77 3.27 -28.06 11.13
CA LEU A 77 4.24 -28.53 12.13
C LEU A 77 3.95 -29.93 12.67
N ARG A 78 2.68 -30.24 12.96
CA ARG A 78 2.28 -31.55 13.51
C ARG A 78 2.47 -32.70 12.53
N THR A 79 2.35 -32.41 11.23
CA THR A 79 2.38 -33.43 10.18
C THR A 79 3.14 -32.90 8.97
N ARG A 80 4.45 -33.15 8.96
CA ARG A 80 5.36 -32.73 7.88
C ARG A 80 4.97 -33.25 6.49
N THR A 81 4.17 -34.32 6.41
CA THR A 81 3.67 -34.90 5.16
C THR A 81 2.36 -34.29 4.66
N THR A 82 1.70 -33.44 5.45
CA THR A 82 0.41 -32.86 5.05
C THR A 82 0.62 -31.78 3.98
N THR A 83 0.01 -32.00 2.81
CA THR A 83 0.08 -31.06 1.70
C THR A 83 -0.73 -29.79 1.97
N ALA A 84 -0.30 -28.67 1.37
CA ALA A 84 -1.00 -27.39 1.45
C ALA A 84 -2.46 -27.49 0.97
N SER A 85 -2.74 -28.32 -0.06
CA SER A 85 -4.09 -28.58 -0.55
C SER A 85 -4.99 -29.24 0.51
N THR A 86 -4.44 -30.14 1.33
CA THR A 86 -5.17 -30.79 2.43
C THR A 86 -5.47 -29.81 3.55
N ILE A 87 -4.49 -28.99 3.95
CA ILE A 87 -4.67 -27.94 4.97
C ILE A 87 -5.74 -26.94 4.51
N ARG A 88 -5.66 -26.49 3.25
CA ARG A 88 -6.64 -25.62 2.61
C ARG A 88 -8.05 -26.21 2.65
N ARG A 89 -8.19 -27.49 2.29
CA ARG A 89 -9.48 -28.20 2.32
C ARG A 89 -10.06 -28.24 3.73
N ARG A 90 -9.26 -28.62 4.73
CA ARG A 90 -9.70 -28.66 6.15
C ARG A 90 -10.11 -27.29 6.66
N LEU A 91 -9.35 -26.25 6.34
CA LEU A 91 -9.65 -24.87 6.73
C LEU A 91 -10.94 -24.37 6.07
N ARG A 92 -11.16 -24.69 4.79
CA ARG A 92 -12.41 -24.38 4.09
C ARG A 92 -13.62 -25.04 4.75
N VAL A 93 -13.52 -26.32 5.11
CA VAL A 93 -14.61 -27.02 5.83
C VAL A 93 -14.90 -26.38 7.18
N ALA A 94 -13.86 -25.97 7.92
CA ALA A 94 -14.03 -25.42 9.27
C ALA A 94 -14.52 -23.97 9.31
N THR A 95 -14.25 -23.17 8.26
CA THR A 95 -14.47 -21.71 8.29
C THR A 95 -15.31 -21.18 7.13
N ASN A 96 -15.68 -22.05 6.19
CA ASN A 96 -16.32 -21.69 4.92
C ASN A 96 -15.60 -20.59 4.12
N THR A 97 -14.30 -20.38 4.35
CA THR A 97 -13.49 -19.39 3.63
C THR A 97 -12.70 -20.05 2.52
N TYR A 98 -12.67 -19.39 1.36
CA TYR A 98 -11.86 -19.81 0.22
C TYR A 98 -10.52 -19.07 0.24
N ILE A 99 -9.44 -19.80 0.50
CA ILE A 99 -8.06 -19.32 0.36
C ILE A 99 -7.35 -20.11 -0.73
N ASN A 100 -6.42 -19.47 -1.45
CA ASN A 100 -5.58 -20.14 -2.45
C ASN A 100 -4.56 -21.05 -1.75
N GLU A 101 -4.21 -22.17 -2.37
CA GLU A 101 -3.14 -23.05 -1.90
C GLU A 101 -1.79 -22.34 -1.81
N GLN A 102 -1.49 -21.42 -2.75
CA GLN A 102 -0.28 -20.60 -2.71
C GLN A 102 -0.21 -19.79 -1.40
N THR A 103 -1.35 -19.28 -0.91
CA THR A 103 -1.45 -18.53 0.34
C THR A 103 -1.08 -19.39 1.55
N VAL A 104 -1.43 -20.68 1.52
CA VAL A 104 -1.05 -21.65 2.57
C VAL A 104 0.45 -21.94 2.54
N ARG A 105 1.07 -22.02 1.35
CA ARG A 105 2.51 -22.29 1.19
C ARG A 105 3.42 -21.13 1.60
N ILE A 106 2.97 -19.89 1.43
CA ILE A 106 3.76 -18.69 1.76
C ILE A 106 3.78 -18.42 3.29
N LEU A 107 2.86 -19.00 4.05
CA LEU A 107 2.86 -18.85 5.51
C LEU A 107 4.00 -19.69 6.12
N PRO A 108 4.75 -19.12 7.09
CA PRO A 108 5.84 -19.84 7.75
C PRO A 108 5.28 -21.07 8.46
N SER A 109 5.93 -22.20 8.19
CA SER A 109 5.71 -23.50 8.85
C SER A 109 6.46 -23.53 10.17
#